data_AF-A0A0Z8VBE1-F1
#
_entry.id   AF-A0A0Z8VBE1-F1
#
_cell.length_a   1.000
_cell.length_b   1.000
_cell.length_c   1.000
_cell.angle_alpha   90.00
_cell.angle_beta   90.00
_cell.angle_gamma   90.00
#
_symmetry.space_group_name_H-M   'P 1'
#
loop_
_entity.id
_entity.type
_entity.pdbx_description
1 polymer ?
#
loop_
_entity_poly.entity_id
_entity_poly.type
_entity_poly.pdbx_seq_one_letter_code
_entity_poly.pdbx_strand_id
1 'polypeptide(L)'
;MTLKTISDTPKAFTFHYTFKDFDTAQVAGHALMGYMTGTFEQPAIEVSYHNDNAGGDHNRLCAEYIADAELTETFKRICDSFQDYYTDPEKKLEDQYRLERTEQLKQSEDFDSLLKKVVAYELELIDYGERLLSDDPIPMDSETGYSTLDLIGAKGVGLLKSLDEDNEYSGLAYYNAEAE
;
A
#
# COMPACT_ATOMS: atom_id res chain seq x y z
N MET A 1 14.83 -20.00 -19.84
CA MET A 1 13.46 -19.97 -20.37
C MET A 1 13.54 -19.55 -21.83
N THR A 2 12.75 -20.16 -22.70
CA THR A 2 12.67 -19.79 -24.12
C THR A 2 11.29 -19.19 -24.36
N LEU A 3 11.25 -17.97 -24.90
CA LEU A 3 10.01 -17.29 -25.25
C LEU A 3 9.34 -17.99 -26.44
N LYS A 4 8.02 -17.84 -26.57
CA LYS A 4 7.24 -18.39 -27.67
C LYS A 4 7.21 -17.40 -28.84
N THR A 5 7.37 -17.90 -30.05
CA THR A 5 7.10 -17.17 -31.29
C THR A 5 5.63 -17.24 -31.65
N ILE A 6 5.06 -16.12 -32.12
CA ILE A 6 3.72 -16.08 -32.73
C ILE A 6 3.87 -16.51 -34.19
N SER A 7 2.97 -17.36 -34.70
CA SER A 7 3.02 -17.84 -36.09
C SER A 7 2.71 -16.74 -37.11
N ASP A 8 2.97 -17.02 -38.39
CA ASP A 8 2.67 -16.11 -39.50
C ASP A 8 1.15 -15.97 -39.80
N THR A 9 0.31 -16.78 -39.15
CA THR A 9 -1.16 -16.74 -39.30
C THR A 9 -1.86 -16.58 -37.95
N PRO A 10 -1.55 -15.53 -37.18
CA PRO A 10 -2.12 -15.39 -35.85
C PRO A 10 -3.54 -14.82 -35.93
N LYS A 11 -4.26 -14.88 -34.81
CA LYS A 11 -5.62 -14.36 -34.69
C LYS A 11 -5.66 -13.25 -33.65
N ALA A 12 -6.54 -12.28 -33.87
CA ALA A 12 -6.89 -11.28 -32.88
C ALA A 12 -7.99 -11.83 -31.96
N PHE A 13 -7.86 -11.56 -30.67
CA PHE A 13 -8.79 -11.93 -29.62
C PHE A 13 -9.09 -10.73 -28.73
N THR A 14 -10.28 -10.75 -28.13
CA THR A 14 -10.70 -9.73 -27.16
C THR A 14 -11.12 -10.45 -25.89
N PHE A 15 -10.54 -10.03 -24.77
CA PHE A 15 -10.85 -10.53 -23.44
C PHE A 15 -11.43 -9.40 -22.58
N HIS A 16 -12.47 -9.71 -21.81
CA HIS A 16 -13.09 -8.77 -20.90
C HIS A 16 -13.17 -9.35 -19.50
N TYR A 17 -12.92 -8.50 -18.50
CA TYR A 17 -13.08 -8.87 -17.11
C TYR A 17 -13.53 -7.67 -16.27
N THR A 18 -14.55 -7.87 -15.44
CA THR A 18 -15.09 -6.80 -14.59
C THR A 18 -14.56 -6.96 -13.16
N PHE A 19 -13.99 -5.90 -12.62
CA PHE A 19 -13.48 -5.85 -11.25
C PHE A 19 -14.40 -5.09 -10.32
N LYS A 20 -14.17 -5.22 -9.00
CA LYS A 20 -14.90 -4.46 -7.97
C LYS A 20 -14.56 -2.96 -8.02
N ASP A 21 -13.32 -2.61 -8.36
CA ASP A 21 -12.85 -1.24 -8.51
C ASP A 21 -11.85 -1.08 -9.65
N PHE A 22 -11.69 0.18 -10.06
CA PHE A 22 -10.86 0.57 -11.20
C PHE A 22 -9.36 0.30 -10.95
N ASP A 23 -8.87 0.51 -9.73
CA ASP A 23 -7.47 0.31 -9.39
C ASP A 23 -7.07 -1.16 -9.49
N THR A 24 -7.93 -2.07 -9.02
CA THR A 24 -7.76 -3.52 -9.21
C THR A 24 -7.71 -3.87 -10.69
N ALA A 25 -8.59 -3.27 -11.50
CA ALA A 25 -8.59 -3.50 -12.95
C ALA A 25 -7.27 -3.08 -13.58
N GLN A 26 -6.73 -1.91 -13.19
CA GLN A 26 -5.44 -1.42 -13.67
C GLN A 26 -4.29 -2.36 -13.28
N VAL A 27 -4.23 -2.80 -12.03
CA VAL A 27 -3.17 -3.73 -11.57
C VAL A 27 -3.23 -5.04 -12.34
N ALA A 28 -4.42 -5.62 -12.50
CA ALA A 28 -4.60 -6.84 -13.28
C ALA A 28 -4.23 -6.66 -14.76
N GLY A 29 -4.54 -5.50 -15.35
CA GLY A 29 -4.14 -5.17 -16.72
C GLY A 29 -2.63 -5.13 -16.92
N HIS A 30 -1.89 -4.56 -15.97
CA HIS A 30 -0.42 -4.64 -15.99
C HIS A 30 0.08 -6.08 -15.88
N ALA A 31 -0.57 -6.92 -15.08
CA ALA A 31 -0.22 -8.34 -14.98
C ALA A 31 -0.45 -9.08 -16.30
N LEU A 32 -1.52 -8.78 -17.05
CA LEU A 32 -1.75 -9.35 -18.39
C LEU A 32 -0.65 -8.93 -19.38
N MET A 33 -0.28 -7.65 -19.41
CA MET A 33 0.82 -7.15 -20.25
C MET A 33 2.16 -7.81 -19.88
N GLY A 34 2.43 -7.97 -18.57
CA GLY A 34 3.61 -8.65 -18.05
C GLY A 34 3.65 -10.13 -18.44
N TYR A 35 2.52 -10.84 -18.35
CA TYR A 35 2.41 -12.23 -18.82
C TYR A 35 2.72 -12.34 -20.31
N MET A 36 2.15 -11.46 -21.14
CA MET A 36 2.41 -11.46 -22.59
C MET A 36 3.89 -11.23 -22.88
N THR A 37 4.49 -10.22 -22.25
CA THR A 37 5.92 -9.88 -22.42
C THR A 37 6.85 -10.97 -21.89
N GLY A 38 6.46 -11.66 -20.82
CA GLY A 38 7.23 -12.77 -20.26
C GLY A 38 7.06 -14.09 -21.00
N THR A 39 6.08 -14.20 -21.90
CA THR A 39 5.74 -15.45 -22.60
C THR A 39 6.12 -15.44 -24.07
N PHE A 40 5.98 -14.30 -24.75
CA PHE A 40 6.14 -14.20 -26.20
C PHE A 40 7.32 -13.30 -26.59
N GLU A 41 7.99 -13.62 -27.70
CA GLU A 41 9.11 -12.82 -28.21
C GLU A 41 8.66 -11.44 -28.72
N GLN A 42 7.48 -11.39 -29.33
CA GLN A 42 6.87 -10.17 -29.88
C GLN A 42 5.41 -10.10 -29.44
N PRO A 43 5.14 -9.78 -28.17
CA PRO A 43 3.77 -9.68 -27.69
C PRO A 43 3.05 -8.52 -28.39
N ALA A 44 1.82 -8.76 -28.82
CA ALA A 44 0.90 -7.72 -29.25
C ALA A 44 -0.34 -7.80 -28.36
N ILE A 45 -0.42 -6.85 -27.43
CA ILE A 45 -1.54 -6.68 -26.50
C ILE A 45 -1.77 -5.18 -26.28
N GLU A 46 -3.03 -4.78 -26.29
CA GLU A 46 -3.50 -3.47 -25.88
C GLU A 46 -4.51 -3.67 -24.76
N VAL A 47 -4.32 -2.94 -23.65
CA VAL A 47 -5.24 -2.99 -22.51
C VAL A 47 -5.90 -1.63 -22.38
N SER A 48 -7.22 -1.64 -22.33
CA SER A 48 -8.05 -0.46 -22.11
C SER A 48 -9.00 -0.70 -20.93
N TYR A 49 -9.47 0.39 -20.35
CA TYR A 49 -10.32 0.36 -19.16
C TYR A 49 -11.58 1.17 -19.44
N HIS A 50 -12.72 0.54 -19.17
CA HIS A 50 -14.02 1.19 -19.24
C HIS A 50 -14.52 1.43 -17.82
N ASN A 51 -14.89 2.69 -17.58
CA ASN A 51 -15.53 3.13 -16.37
C ASN A 51 -16.62 4.13 -16.76
N ASP A 52 -17.74 3.61 -17.28
CA ASP A 52 -18.87 4.46 -17.62
C ASP A 52 -19.79 4.66 -16.40
N ASN A 53 -20.12 5.91 -16.07
CA ASN A 53 -21.11 6.21 -15.02
C ASN A 53 -22.56 5.96 -15.49
N ALA A 54 -22.76 5.42 -16.69
CA ALA A 54 -24.05 5.26 -17.33
C ALA A 54 -24.00 4.07 -18.31
N GLY A 55 -24.26 2.85 -17.83
CA GLY A 55 -24.37 1.70 -18.74
C GLY A 55 -24.18 0.32 -18.10
N GLY A 56 -23.50 0.25 -16.96
CA GLY A 56 -23.25 -1.02 -16.26
C GLY A 56 -21.89 -1.66 -16.58
N ASP A 57 -21.00 -0.97 -17.31
CA ASP A 57 -19.61 -1.37 -17.56
C ASP A 57 -18.66 -0.57 -16.63
N HIS A 58 -18.93 -0.64 -15.33
CA HIS A 58 -18.04 -0.09 -14.31
C HIS A 58 -16.81 -1.00 -14.14
N ASN A 59 -15.61 -0.41 -14.04
CA ASN A 59 -14.37 -1.12 -13.68
C ASN A 59 -14.06 -2.32 -14.59
N ARG A 60 -14.37 -2.20 -15.89
CA ARG A 60 -14.18 -3.26 -16.87
C ARG A 60 -12.82 -3.12 -17.55
N LEU A 61 -12.00 -4.15 -17.41
CA LEU A 61 -10.79 -4.35 -18.18
C LEU A 61 -11.15 -4.96 -19.55
N CYS A 62 -10.59 -4.40 -20.61
CA CYS A 62 -10.58 -4.97 -21.95
C CYS A 62 -9.13 -5.20 -22.38
N ALA A 63 -8.82 -6.40 -22.86
CA ALA A 63 -7.52 -6.74 -23.43
C ALA A 63 -7.71 -7.26 -24.85
N GLU A 64 -7.18 -6.53 -25.82
CA GLU A 64 -7.10 -6.94 -27.21
C GLU A 64 -5.71 -7.48 -27.47
N TYR A 65 -5.60 -8.70 -28.00
CA TYR A 65 -4.30 -9.35 -28.18
C TYR A 65 -4.25 -10.25 -29.40
N ILE A 66 -3.03 -10.47 -29.90
CA ILE A 66 -2.75 -11.36 -31.02
C ILE A 66 -2.03 -12.61 -30.51
N ALA A 67 -2.52 -13.79 -30.87
CA ALA A 67 -1.92 -15.08 -30.52
C ALA A 67 -2.31 -16.19 -31.51
N ASP A 68 -1.62 -17.34 -31.44
CA ASP A 68 -1.98 -18.54 -32.21
C ASP A 68 -3.21 -19.27 -31.60
N ALA A 69 -3.39 -19.12 -30.29
CA ALA A 69 -4.49 -19.72 -29.54
C ALA A 69 -5.04 -18.72 -28.53
N GLU A 70 -6.34 -18.84 -28.24
CA GLU A 70 -7.03 -18.00 -27.27
C GLU A 70 -6.48 -18.24 -25.85
N LEU A 71 -6.24 -17.15 -25.12
CA LEU A 71 -5.64 -17.16 -23.78
C LEU A 71 -6.65 -16.91 -22.66
N THR A 72 -7.95 -16.95 -22.96
CA THR A 72 -9.05 -16.58 -22.06
C THR A 72 -8.97 -17.25 -20.69
N GLU A 73 -8.69 -18.55 -20.61
CA GLU A 73 -8.54 -19.23 -19.31
C GLU A 73 -7.34 -18.72 -18.49
N THR A 74 -6.24 -18.43 -19.17
CA THR A 74 -5.02 -17.93 -18.51
C THR A 74 -5.23 -16.50 -18.03
N PHE A 75 -5.81 -15.65 -18.87
CA PHE A 75 -6.12 -14.26 -18.51
C PHE A 75 -7.14 -14.20 -17.38
N LYS A 76 -8.19 -15.03 -17.44
CA LYS A 76 -9.16 -15.15 -16.36
C LYS A 76 -8.48 -15.56 -15.05
N ARG A 77 -7.61 -16.56 -15.05
CA ARG A 77 -6.89 -16.99 -13.83
C ARG A 77 -6.01 -15.88 -13.26
N ILE A 78 -5.35 -15.10 -14.11
CA ILE A 78 -4.58 -13.93 -13.68
C ILE A 78 -5.53 -12.91 -13.03
N CYS A 79 -6.61 -12.53 -13.69
CA CYS A 79 -7.58 -11.58 -13.15
C CYS A 79 -8.24 -12.07 -11.84
N ASP A 80 -8.62 -13.34 -11.75
CA ASP A 80 -9.21 -13.94 -10.55
C ASP A 80 -8.25 -13.83 -9.35
N SER A 81 -6.94 -13.90 -9.56
CA SER A 81 -5.94 -13.73 -8.48
C SER A 81 -5.91 -12.33 -7.85
N PHE A 82 -6.49 -11.33 -8.53
CA PHE A 82 -6.61 -9.95 -8.03
C PHE A 82 -8.00 -9.61 -7.49
N GLN A 83 -8.97 -10.52 -7.49
CA GLN A 83 -10.35 -10.24 -7.01
C GLN A 83 -10.42 -9.71 -5.57
N ASP A 84 -9.43 -10.10 -4.74
CA ASP A 84 -9.34 -9.70 -3.34
C ASP A 84 -8.22 -8.69 -3.07
N TYR A 85 -7.60 -8.15 -4.13
CA TYR A 85 -6.43 -7.28 -4.02
C TYR A 85 -6.70 -6.00 -3.20
N TYR A 86 -7.92 -5.45 -3.30
CA TYR A 86 -8.34 -4.21 -2.62
C TYR A 86 -9.58 -4.36 -1.71
N THR A 87 -9.90 -5.57 -1.24
CA THR A 87 -11.13 -5.79 -0.44
C THR A 87 -11.13 -5.19 0.97
N ASP A 88 -10.09 -4.45 1.35
CA ASP A 88 -10.02 -3.80 2.66
C ASP A 88 -10.49 -2.34 2.59
N PRO A 89 -11.73 -2.03 3.01
CA PRO A 89 -12.21 -0.66 3.04
C PRO A 89 -11.40 0.25 3.97
N GLU A 90 -10.69 -0.29 4.98
CA GLU A 90 -9.83 0.49 5.87
C GLU A 90 -8.58 0.98 5.12
N LYS A 91 -8.01 0.15 4.25
CA LYS A 91 -6.89 0.55 3.37
C LYS A 91 -7.28 1.65 2.38
N LYS A 92 -8.50 1.64 1.84
CA LYS A 92 -9.00 2.73 0.97
C LYS A 92 -9.09 4.06 1.70
N LEU A 93 -9.58 4.06 2.94
CA LEU A 93 -9.65 5.26 3.75
C LEU A 93 -8.25 5.76 4.12
N GLU A 94 -7.35 4.85 4.52
CA GLU A 94 -5.98 5.19 4.91
C GLU A 94 -5.19 5.78 3.73
N ASP A 95 -5.26 5.16 2.55
CA ASP A 95 -4.57 5.64 1.34
C ASP A 95 -5.10 7.01 0.90
N GLN A 96 -6.43 7.20 0.93
CA GLN A 96 -7.04 8.48 0.61
C GLN A 96 -6.62 9.57 1.62
N TYR A 97 -6.62 9.25 2.92
CA TYR A 97 -6.16 10.16 3.96
C TYR A 97 -4.69 10.53 3.77
N ARG A 98 -3.82 9.55 3.49
CA ARG A 98 -2.39 9.78 3.23
C ARG A 98 -2.18 10.76 2.06
N LEU A 99 -2.91 10.58 0.96
CA LEU A 99 -2.82 11.45 -0.22
C LEU A 99 -3.29 12.87 0.08
N GLU A 100 -4.52 13.03 0.59
CA GLU A 100 -5.11 14.33 0.86
C GLU A 100 -4.32 15.11 1.91
N ARG A 101 -3.88 14.43 2.98
CA ARG A 101 -3.09 15.05 4.04
C ARG A 101 -1.71 15.46 3.55
N THR A 102 -1.07 14.65 2.69
CA THR A 102 0.22 15.01 2.10
C THR A 102 0.11 16.27 1.24
N GLU A 103 -0.92 16.38 0.40
CA GLU A 103 -1.15 17.57 -0.42
C GLU A 103 -1.47 18.80 0.44
N GLN A 104 -2.26 18.64 1.48
CA GLN A 104 -2.52 19.73 2.45
C GLN A 104 -1.24 20.21 3.13
N LEU A 105 -0.37 19.29 3.58
CA LEU A 105 0.89 19.62 4.24
C LEU A 105 1.88 20.31 3.29
N LYS A 106 1.96 19.87 2.02
CA LYS A 106 2.77 20.55 0.99
C LYS A 106 2.32 22.00 0.77
N GLN A 107 1.03 22.28 0.93
CA GLN A 107 0.47 23.62 0.76
C GLN A 107 0.60 24.49 2.00
N SER A 108 0.58 23.91 3.20
CA SER A 108 0.49 24.67 4.46
C SER A 108 1.79 24.75 5.25
N GLU A 109 2.78 23.91 4.99
CA GLU A 109 4.01 23.80 5.81
C GLU A 109 5.29 23.91 4.99
N ASP A 110 6.35 24.36 5.65
CA ASP A 110 7.73 24.20 5.19
C ASP A 110 8.41 23.00 5.88
N PHE A 111 9.62 22.67 5.42
CA PHE A 111 10.38 21.53 5.92
C PHE A 111 10.71 21.63 7.41
N ASP A 112 11.05 22.82 7.92
CA ASP A 112 11.41 23.02 9.33
C ASP A 112 10.18 22.85 10.24
N SER A 113 9.01 23.32 9.81
CA SER A 113 7.75 23.11 10.52
C SER A 113 7.37 21.62 10.54
N LEU A 114 7.49 20.92 9.41
CA LEU A 114 7.26 19.48 9.35
C LEU A 114 8.21 18.71 10.25
N LEU A 115 9.50 19.05 10.26
CA LEU A 115 10.50 18.41 11.11
C LEU A 115 10.14 18.54 12.60
N LYS A 116 9.75 19.74 13.04
CA LYS A 116 9.31 19.96 14.44
C LYS A 116 8.06 19.15 14.79
N LYS A 117 7.09 19.06 13.88
CA LYS A 117 5.86 18.28 14.09
C LYS A 117 6.15 16.77 14.15
N VAL A 118 7.06 16.27 13.32
CA VAL A 118 7.49 14.87 13.36
C VAL A 118 8.17 14.55 14.68
N VAL A 119 9.11 15.37 15.14
CA VAL A 119 9.78 15.17 16.44
C VAL A 119 8.78 15.22 17.60
N ALA A 120 7.82 16.15 17.58
CA ALA A 120 6.77 16.20 18.61
C ALA A 120 5.88 14.95 18.60
N TYR A 121 5.52 14.46 17.42
CA TYR A 121 4.75 13.22 17.28
C TYR A 121 5.53 11.99 17.75
N GLU A 122 6.83 11.91 17.44
CA GLU A 122 7.72 10.86 17.95
C GLU A 122 7.77 10.84 19.49
N LEU A 123 7.86 12.01 20.14
CA LEU A 123 7.83 12.12 21.60
C LEU A 123 6.52 11.59 22.20
N GLU A 124 5.37 11.91 21.60
CA GLU A 124 4.08 11.36 22.05
C GLU A 124 4.04 9.83 21.92
N LEU A 125 4.50 9.28 20.78
CA LEU A 125 4.58 7.83 20.60
C LEU A 125 5.53 7.16 21.60
N ILE A 126 6.61 7.85 21.97
CA ILE A 126 7.57 7.40 22.98
C ILE A 126 6.90 7.33 24.36
N ASP A 127 6.19 8.38 24.78
CA ASP A 127 5.43 8.39 26.04
C ASP A 127 4.38 7.25 26.07
N TYR A 128 3.75 6.96 24.93
CA TYR A 128 2.89 5.78 24.78
C TYR A 128 3.65 4.45 24.95
N GLY A 129 4.85 4.33 24.38
CA GLY A 129 5.69 3.14 24.50
C GLY A 129 6.23 2.95 25.93
N GLU A 130 6.60 4.02 26.62
CA GLU A 130 7.04 4.02 28.02
C GLU A 130 5.95 3.49 28.95
N ARG A 131 4.70 3.94 28.77
CA ARG A 131 3.55 3.39 29.52
C ARG A 131 3.33 1.89 29.36
N LEU A 132 3.76 1.30 28.23
CA LEU A 132 3.74 -0.14 28.01
C LEU A 132 4.88 -0.87 28.76
N LEU A 133 6.06 -0.24 28.81
CA LEU A 133 7.26 -0.80 29.42
C LEU A 133 7.38 -0.53 30.93
N SER A 134 6.53 0.36 31.45
CA SER A 134 6.41 0.67 32.88
C SER A 134 6.20 -0.57 33.75
N ASP A 135 6.72 -0.51 34.98
CA ASP A 135 6.52 -1.51 36.03
C ASP A 135 5.05 -1.68 36.45
N ASP A 136 4.20 -0.67 36.20
CA ASP A 136 2.73 -0.75 36.33
C ASP A 136 2.08 -0.38 34.98
N PRO A 137 2.06 -1.30 34.01
CA PRO A 137 1.65 -1.00 32.64
C PRO A 137 0.13 -0.82 32.57
N ILE A 138 -0.32 0.21 31.86
CA ILE A 138 -1.74 0.35 31.54
C ILE A 138 -2.09 -0.74 30.52
N PRO A 139 -3.16 -1.56 30.75
CA PRO A 139 -3.47 -2.67 29.88
C PRO A 139 -3.81 -2.17 28.47
N MET A 140 -2.98 -2.55 27.51
CA MET A 140 -3.14 -2.36 26.08
C MET A 140 -2.94 -3.72 25.40
N ASP A 141 -3.60 -3.98 24.27
CA ASP A 141 -3.20 -5.15 23.47
C ASP A 141 -1.78 -4.95 22.94
N SER A 142 -0.98 -6.02 22.94
CA SER A 142 0.43 -5.99 22.54
C SER A 142 0.62 -5.53 21.09
N GLU A 143 -0.40 -5.68 20.25
CA GLU A 143 -0.38 -5.34 18.83
C GLU A 143 -0.32 -3.82 18.60
N THR A 144 -1.09 -3.06 19.40
CA THR A 144 -1.04 -1.59 19.40
C THR A 144 0.33 -1.08 19.84
N GLY A 145 0.97 -1.72 20.83
CA GLY A 145 2.28 -1.32 21.35
C GLY A 145 3.43 -1.55 20.36
N TYR A 146 3.46 -2.70 19.69
CA TYR A 146 4.47 -2.98 18.66
C TYR A 146 4.32 -2.06 17.45
N SER A 147 3.08 -1.74 17.05
CA SER A 147 2.80 -0.84 15.93
C SER A 147 3.32 0.58 16.20
N THR A 148 3.18 1.07 17.43
CA THR A 148 3.71 2.37 17.85
C THR A 148 5.23 2.42 17.78
N LEU A 149 5.93 1.39 18.27
CA LEU A 149 7.40 1.34 18.21
C LEU A 149 7.94 1.22 16.78
N ASP A 150 7.22 0.53 15.89
CA ASP A 150 7.56 0.44 14.47
C ASP A 150 7.43 1.81 13.77
N LEU A 151 6.38 2.58 14.09
CA LEU A 151 6.18 3.95 13.57
C LEU A 151 7.28 4.93 13.98
N ILE A 152 7.82 4.81 15.20
CA ILE A 152 8.97 5.62 15.67
C ILE A 152 10.26 5.21 14.94
N GLY A 153 10.38 3.92 14.59
CA GLY A 153 11.53 3.36 13.89
C GLY A 153 12.80 3.25 14.75
N ALA A 154 13.74 2.45 14.27
CA ALA A 154 14.93 2.04 15.05
C ALA A 154 15.83 3.20 15.52
N LYS A 155 15.86 4.33 14.79
CA LYS A 155 16.66 5.50 15.16
C LYS A 155 16.02 6.28 16.32
N GLY A 156 14.71 6.49 16.29
CA GLY A 156 13.98 7.15 17.38
C GLY A 156 14.00 6.31 18.65
N VAL A 157 13.74 4.99 18.52
CA VAL A 157 13.84 4.04 19.64
C VAL A 157 15.27 3.97 20.21
N GLY A 158 16.29 4.05 19.35
CA GLY A 158 17.69 4.10 19.77
C GLY A 158 18.03 5.35 20.58
N LEU A 159 17.48 6.51 20.20
CA LEU A 159 17.65 7.76 20.95
C LEU A 159 16.96 7.68 22.31
N LEU A 160 15.72 7.19 22.38
CA LEU A 160 14.99 6.99 23.63
C LEU A 160 15.82 6.19 24.65
N LYS A 161 16.31 5.02 24.25
CA LYS A 161 17.14 4.15 25.09
C LYS A 161 18.44 4.79 25.56
N SER A 162 18.96 5.77 24.81
CA SER A 162 20.19 6.47 25.20
C SER A 162 19.96 7.57 26.22
N LEU A 163 18.71 8.03 26.37
CA LEU A 163 18.32 9.09 27.29
C LEU A 163 17.73 8.56 28.61
N ASP A 164 17.14 7.37 28.60
CA ASP A 164 16.68 6.67 29.82
C ASP A 164 17.82 5.88 30.48
N GLU A 165 18.71 6.59 31.18
CA GLU A 165 19.93 6.02 31.79
C GLU A 165 19.62 4.96 32.88
N ASP A 166 18.48 5.11 33.56
CA ASP A 166 18.07 4.25 34.68
C ASP A 166 17.19 3.06 34.24
N ASN A 167 16.82 2.98 32.95
CA ASN A 167 15.93 1.97 32.36
C ASN A 167 14.57 1.88 33.05
N GLU A 168 14.07 3.01 33.56
CA GLU A 168 12.81 3.07 34.30
C GLU A 168 11.61 3.22 33.36
N TYR A 169 11.83 3.75 32.14
CA TYR A 169 10.78 4.02 31.14
C TYR A 169 9.54 4.71 31.76
N SER A 170 9.79 5.63 32.70
CA SER A 170 8.76 6.39 33.40
C SER A 170 8.21 7.44 32.44
N GLY A 171 6.96 7.30 31.96
CA GLY A 171 6.39 8.18 30.92
C GLY A 171 6.82 9.66 30.99
N LEU A 172 7.23 10.26 29.87
CA LEU A 172 7.78 11.62 29.70
C LEU A 172 7.18 12.74 30.59
N ALA A 173 5.89 12.64 30.94
CA ALA A 173 5.22 13.57 31.87
C ALA A 173 5.85 13.62 33.28
N TYR A 174 6.48 12.53 33.74
CA TYR A 174 7.06 12.41 35.08
C TYR A 174 8.46 13.01 35.18
N TYR A 175 9.28 12.94 34.12
CA TYR A 175 10.61 13.57 34.09
C TYR A 175 10.56 15.11 34.18
N ASN A 176 9.47 15.73 33.71
CA ASN A 176 9.28 17.19 33.83
C ASN A 176 8.75 17.61 35.22
N ALA A 177 8.19 16.69 35.99
CA ALA A 177 7.58 16.99 37.30
C ALA A 177 8.60 16.96 38.45
N GLU A 178 9.73 16.27 38.30
CA GLU A 178 10.80 16.22 39.32
C GLU A 178 11.83 17.36 39.20
N ALA A 179 11.64 18.28 38.24
CA ALA A 179 12.53 19.42 37.98
C ALA A 179 12.10 20.75 38.67
N GLU A 180 11.07 20.73 39.54
CA GLU A 180 10.65 21.85 40.41
C GLU A 180 11.02 21.62 41.88
#